data_AF-A0AAV9TVA0-F1
#
_entry.id   AF-A0AAV9TVA0-F1
#
_cell.length_a   1.000
_cell.length_b   1.000
_cell.length_c   1.000
_cell.angle_alpha   90.00
_cell.angle_beta   90.00
_cell.angle_gamma   90.00
#
_symmetry.space_group_name_H-M   'P 1'
#
loop_
_entity.id
_entity.type
_entity.pdbx_description
1 polymer ?
#
loop_
_entity_poly.entity_id
_entity_poly.type
_entity_poly.pdbx_seq_one_letter_code
_entity_poly.pdbx_strand_id
1 'polypeptide(L)'
;MEEKADTEDFLGRAVKVGFMMQEGGYAKTEMDSIMDILGGMAPDGSPTIQTRANYPRHLNVPQGAWAALIRTTRNAQEAWALFKHPPEPGAKPTSEVYLELMQKIAAKPADPAHHNLPGDGREVFPFDETNLSDYEKARLLPPSIPELIEEMSNTGVPIQGRMLAWLIGHQSPSFEAALQYIDHSDLNEEAKSEFRWCIEECQRPMSDSPDRPPLSKNLPSDVLRVIIGLACNLQPRHTSGSPNFTPGRNIYSIHRAIWLARTAWSSEHVSTPGAGPWELIMKALSKPNIVVSPRDNSFELVRLAFKVLENVEAQGVLNFSIFCSFAHVIRNAVWTKLPFLMDPSFKIEVGDKEFMSLYKARSPQLMIPQGPNVFRKSDSADDEAVGSWHEILTPIFKNSQSGVAKHRTHYEIVREASTKLKALWRTLATRGPANQAFANGGVTATHINSYMRTLATVGDVEEMVLVLCWVVRDWAPIASRFLSTESARRLHGALCAFRAFAEPLLDESTVVSLRQEVDMHIREGGRVYWPDLQDIEAYTTKNDAWGNHPNLYEVIQRASSRRESQLPGDVIERKIRLKLK
;
A
#
# COMPACT_ATOMS: atom_id res chain seq x y z
N MET A 1 -28.89 14.49 -28.08
CA MET A 1 -29.88 13.51 -27.54
C MET A 1 -30.23 13.82 -26.08
N GLU A 2 -29.47 14.65 -25.36
CA GLU A 2 -29.72 15.06 -23.96
C GLU A 2 -30.78 16.17 -23.79
N GLU A 3 -31.11 16.91 -24.85
CA GLU A 3 -32.07 18.04 -24.83
C GLU A 3 -33.56 17.66 -24.66
N LYS A 4 -33.88 16.37 -24.48
CA LYS A 4 -35.26 15.85 -24.37
C LYS A 4 -35.60 15.19 -23.03
N ALA A 5 -34.64 15.07 -22.11
CA ALA A 5 -34.90 14.51 -20.79
C ALA A 5 -35.39 15.62 -19.85
N ASP A 6 -36.39 15.31 -19.03
CA ASP A 6 -36.91 16.25 -18.05
C ASP A 6 -35.86 16.52 -16.98
N THR A 7 -35.82 17.72 -16.39
CA THR A 7 -34.81 18.06 -15.36
C THR A 7 -34.90 17.12 -14.15
N GLU A 8 -36.11 16.60 -13.87
CA GLU A 8 -36.37 15.59 -12.83
C GLU A 8 -35.72 14.21 -13.11
N ASP A 9 -35.43 13.87 -14.37
CA ASP A 9 -34.78 12.62 -14.72
C ASP A 9 -33.30 12.61 -14.30
N PHE A 10 -32.71 13.80 -14.17
CA PHE A 10 -31.33 14.01 -13.72
C PHE A 10 -31.21 14.24 -12.22
N LEU A 11 -32.27 14.02 -11.44
CA LEU A 11 -32.23 14.11 -9.97
C LEU A 11 -31.91 12.76 -9.33
N GLY A 12 -31.06 12.79 -8.32
CA GLY A 12 -30.69 11.61 -7.54
C GLY A 12 -31.88 11.07 -6.75
N ARG A 13 -31.81 9.78 -6.40
CA ARG A 13 -32.84 9.12 -5.58
C ARG A 13 -33.08 9.85 -4.25
N ALA A 14 -32.03 10.41 -3.64
CA ALA A 14 -32.13 11.16 -2.40
C ALA A 14 -33.03 12.40 -2.54
N VAL A 15 -32.87 13.16 -3.64
CA VAL A 15 -33.69 14.35 -3.93
C VAL A 15 -35.16 13.97 -4.10
N LYS A 16 -35.43 12.91 -4.86
CA LYS A 16 -36.80 12.42 -5.09
C LYS A 16 -37.48 11.99 -3.79
N VAL A 17 -36.73 11.34 -2.89
CA VAL A 17 -37.23 11.01 -1.54
C VAL A 17 -37.49 12.28 -0.72
N GLY A 18 -36.62 13.30 -0.84
CA GLY A 18 -36.82 14.61 -0.22
C GLY A 18 -38.13 15.29 -0.65
N PHE A 19 -38.50 15.20 -1.93
CA PHE A 19 -39.80 15.68 -2.41
C PHE A 19 -40.98 14.93 -1.79
N MET A 20 -40.94 13.59 -1.81
CA MET A 20 -42.00 12.77 -1.19
C MET A 20 -42.16 13.08 0.31
N MET A 21 -41.05 13.35 0.99
CA MET A 21 -41.06 13.73 2.41
C MET A 21 -41.78 15.08 2.61
N GLN A 22 -41.52 16.08 1.77
CA GLN A 22 -42.22 17.37 1.83
C GLN A 22 -43.71 17.25 1.47
N GLU A 23 -44.05 16.46 0.45
CA GLU A 23 -45.44 16.18 0.07
C GLU A 23 -46.21 15.48 1.20
N GLY A 24 -45.52 14.66 1.99
CA GLY A 24 -46.03 14.04 3.21
C GLY A 24 -46.18 15.00 4.39
N GLY A 25 -45.80 16.28 4.25
CA GLY A 25 -45.93 17.31 5.29
C GLY A 25 -44.75 17.42 6.25
N TYR A 26 -43.63 16.75 6.00
CA TYR A 26 -42.43 16.87 6.82
C TYR A 26 -41.60 18.09 6.40
N ALA A 27 -41.14 18.87 7.37
CA ALA A 27 -40.28 20.03 7.12
C ALA A 27 -38.85 19.62 6.75
N LYS A 28 -38.21 20.35 5.82
CA LYS A 28 -36.80 20.16 5.48
C LYS A 28 -35.88 20.69 6.58
N THR A 29 -34.83 19.94 6.85
CA THR A 29 -33.69 20.33 7.69
C THR A 29 -32.52 20.81 6.83
N GLU A 30 -31.51 21.43 7.45
CA GLU A 30 -30.28 21.81 6.73
C GLU A 30 -29.57 20.60 6.10
N MET A 31 -29.62 19.45 6.77
CA MET A 31 -29.08 18.20 6.24
C MET A 31 -29.82 17.75 4.97
N ASP A 32 -31.14 17.94 4.90
CA ASP A 32 -31.91 17.60 3.69
C ASP A 32 -31.52 18.50 2.52
N SER A 33 -31.28 19.80 2.77
CA SER A 33 -30.76 20.72 1.75
C SER A 33 -29.38 20.30 1.24
N ILE A 34 -28.49 19.85 2.13
CA ILE A 34 -27.17 19.32 1.75
C ILE A 34 -27.32 18.06 0.89
N MET A 35 -28.23 17.15 1.28
CA MET A 35 -28.51 15.92 0.53
C MET A 35 -29.11 16.20 -0.85
N ASP A 36 -29.96 17.22 -0.96
CA ASP A 36 -30.51 17.69 -2.24
C ASP A 36 -29.40 18.19 -3.17
N ILE A 37 -28.51 19.05 -2.65
CA ILE A 37 -27.37 19.59 -3.39
C ILE A 37 -26.45 18.47 -3.88
N LEU A 38 -26.06 17.56 -2.98
CA LEU A 38 -25.22 16.40 -3.35
C LEU A 38 -25.96 15.43 -4.28
N GLY A 39 -27.29 15.42 -4.24
CA GLY A 39 -28.17 14.62 -5.07
C GLY A 39 -28.47 15.21 -6.44
N GLY A 40 -27.99 16.42 -6.74
CA GLY A 40 -28.12 17.04 -8.07
C GLY A 40 -29.00 18.29 -8.15
N MET A 41 -29.43 18.88 -7.02
CA MET A 41 -30.32 20.04 -7.01
C MET A 41 -29.84 21.15 -6.07
N ALA A 42 -29.53 22.31 -6.62
CA ALA A 42 -29.20 23.52 -5.85
C ALA A 42 -30.46 24.14 -5.20
N PRO A 43 -30.30 25.04 -4.20
CA PRO A 43 -31.42 25.70 -3.52
C PRO A 43 -32.32 26.54 -4.44
N ASP A 44 -31.78 27.02 -5.57
CA ASP A 44 -32.51 27.78 -6.60
C ASP A 44 -33.21 26.86 -7.63
N GLY A 45 -33.12 25.54 -7.46
CA GLY A 45 -33.67 24.53 -8.36
C GLY A 45 -32.78 24.22 -9.57
N SER A 46 -31.63 24.88 -9.71
CA SER A 46 -30.69 24.58 -10.79
C SER A 46 -29.98 23.22 -10.58
N PRO A 47 -29.60 22.52 -11.66
CA PRO A 47 -28.95 21.23 -11.54
C PRO A 47 -27.50 21.37 -11.03
N THR A 48 -27.09 20.49 -10.13
CA THR A 48 -25.70 20.35 -9.66
C THR A 48 -25.12 19.00 -10.07
N ILE A 49 -23.80 18.83 -10.00
CA ILE A 49 -23.18 17.53 -10.27
C ILE A 49 -23.45 16.60 -9.09
N GLN A 50 -24.18 15.52 -9.37
CA GLN A 50 -24.50 14.49 -8.39
C GLN A 50 -23.24 13.83 -7.82
N THR A 51 -23.11 13.80 -6.49
CA THR A 51 -22.10 12.97 -5.84
C THR A 51 -22.60 11.52 -5.81
N ARG A 52 -21.97 10.64 -6.58
CA ARG A 52 -22.36 9.21 -6.71
C ARG A 52 -21.63 8.29 -5.71
N ALA A 53 -20.78 8.88 -4.88
CA ALA A 53 -20.11 8.22 -3.77
C ALA A 53 -20.89 8.36 -2.44
N ASN A 54 -20.29 7.90 -1.34
CA ASN A 54 -20.85 8.11 0.00
C ASN A 54 -20.98 9.61 0.30
N TYR A 55 -22.18 10.05 0.71
CA TYR A 55 -22.39 11.44 1.08
C TYR A 55 -21.53 11.82 2.30
N PRO A 56 -20.79 12.94 2.22
CA PRO A 56 -19.91 13.38 3.27
C PRO A 56 -20.69 13.80 4.53
N ARG A 57 -20.62 13.00 5.58
CA ARG A 57 -21.22 13.33 6.90
C ARG A 57 -20.60 14.58 7.54
N HIS A 58 -19.37 14.91 7.18
CA HIS A 58 -18.66 16.08 7.71
C HIS A 58 -19.27 17.42 7.28
N LEU A 59 -20.13 17.42 6.26
CA LEU A 59 -20.82 18.64 5.83
C LEU A 59 -22.00 19.02 6.75
N ASN A 60 -22.34 18.20 7.74
CA ASN A 60 -23.36 18.55 8.74
C ASN A 60 -22.79 19.54 9.77
N VAL A 61 -22.45 20.74 9.30
CA VAL A 61 -21.85 21.86 10.01
C VAL A 61 -22.45 23.17 9.48
N PRO A 62 -22.32 24.30 10.20
CA PRO A 62 -22.80 25.59 9.71
C PRO A 62 -22.24 25.91 8.30
N GLN A 63 -23.13 26.36 7.41
CA GLN A 63 -22.84 26.61 5.99
C GLN A 63 -22.49 25.34 5.19
N GLY A 64 -22.90 24.17 5.68
CA GLY A 64 -22.70 22.89 5.01
C GLY A 64 -23.30 22.85 3.59
N ALA A 65 -24.41 23.55 3.37
CA ALA A 65 -25.02 23.71 2.05
C ALA A 65 -24.10 24.46 1.07
N TRP A 66 -23.40 25.52 1.52
CA TRP A 66 -22.45 26.24 0.67
C TRP A 66 -21.22 25.38 0.34
N ALA A 67 -20.68 24.67 1.33
CA ALA A 67 -19.61 23.70 1.13
C ALA A 67 -20.03 22.57 0.16
N ALA A 68 -21.28 22.10 0.25
CA ALA A 68 -21.85 21.14 -0.70
C ALA A 68 -21.93 21.69 -2.12
N LEU A 69 -22.36 22.95 -2.30
CA LEU A 69 -22.42 23.60 -3.62
C LEU A 69 -21.04 23.64 -4.29
N ILE A 70 -20.01 24.07 -3.54
CA ILE A 70 -18.61 24.07 -3.99
C ILE A 70 -18.16 22.65 -4.38
N ARG A 71 -18.50 21.65 -3.57
CA ARG A 71 -18.15 20.25 -3.84
C ARG A 71 -18.75 19.75 -5.15
N THR A 72 -20.02 20.10 -5.42
CA THR A 72 -20.77 19.71 -6.64
C THR A 72 -20.40 20.52 -7.89
N THR A 73 -19.37 21.34 -7.73
CA THR A 73 -18.38 21.81 -8.69
C THR A 73 -17.89 20.89 -9.81
N ARG A 74 -17.92 21.27 -11.11
CA ARG A 74 -17.16 20.54 -12.14
C ARG A 74 -15.65 20.69 -11.98
N ASN A 75 -15.20 21.91 -11.67
CA ASN A 75 -13.79 22.31 -11.66
C ASN A 75 -13.53 23.45 -10.66
N ALA A 76 -12.27 23.86 -10.52
CA ALA A 76 -11.87 24.86 -9.55
C ALA A 76 -12.39 26.28 -9.87
N GLN A 77 -12.57 26.62 -11.15
CA GLN A 77 -13.09 27.92 -11.59
C GLN A 77 -14.56 28.11 -11.21
N GLU A 78 -15.41 27.11 -11.46
CA GLU A 78 -16.82 27.13 -11.04
C GLU A 78 -16.94 27.19 -9.51
N ALA A 79 -16.10 26.43 -8.81
CA ALA A 79 -16.06 26.44 -7.34
C ALA A 79 -15.67 27.82 -6.80
N TRP A 80 -14.71 28.48 -7.44
CA TRP A 80 -14.31 29.84 -7.08
C TRP A 80 -15.42 30.86 -7.36
N ALA A 81 -16.10 30.75 -8.50
CA ALA A 81 -17.24 31.61 -8.81
C ALA A 81 -18.34 31.50 -7.75
N LEU A 82 -18.68 30.28 -7.30
CA LEU A 82 -19.64 30.06 -6.20
C LEU A 82 -19.10 30.51 -4.85
N PHE A 83 -17.78 30.42 -4.61
CA PHE A 83 -17.17 30.95 -3.40
C PHE A 83 -17.25 32.49 -3.34
N LYS A 84 -17.20 33.18 -4.47
CA LYS A 84 -17.38 34.65 -4.51
C LYS A 84 -18.82 35.09 -4.37
N HIS A 85 -19.79 34.21 -4.62
CA HIS A 85 -21.22 34.48 -4.54
C HIS A 85 -21.88 33.54 -3.53
N PRO A 86 -21.77 33.81 -2.22
CA PRO A 86 -22.38 32.97 -1.20
C PRO A 86 -23.90 32.87 -1.37
N PRO A 87 -24.52 31.77 -0.92
CA PRO A 87 -25.98 31.61 -0.94
C PRO A 87 -26.71 32.73 -0.19
N GLU A 88 -26.11 33.21 0.90
CA GLU A 88 -26.59 34.35 1.67
C GLU A 88 -25.69 35.56 1.40
N PRO A 89 -26.21 36.68 0.88
CA PRO A 89 -25.42 37.87 0.60
C PRO A 89 -24.68 38.38 1.85
N GLY A 90 -23.36 38.54 1.72
CA GLY A 90 -22.50 39.02 2.81
C GLY A 90 -22.08 37.96 3.84
N ALA A 91 -22.47 36.69 3.65
CA ALA A 91 -22.00 35.60 4.52
C ALA A 91 -20.48 35.45 4.44
N LYS A 92 -19.84 35.29 5.61
CA LYS A 92 -18.41 35.00 5.71
C LYS A 92 -18.18 33.48 5.62
N PRO A 93 -17.23 33.00 4.79
CA PRO A 93 -16.99 31.57 4.65
C PRO A 93 -16.47 30.94 5.95
N THR A 94 -16.95 29.75 6.29
CA THR A 94 -16.39 28.94 7.38
C THR A 94 -15.16 28.16 6.93
N SER A 95 -14.42 27.59 7.89
CA SER A 95 -13.27 26.70 7.60
C SER A 95 -13.66 25.55 6.65
N GLU A 96 -14.85 24.97 6.78
CA GLU A 96 -15.29 23.88 5.90
C GLU A 96 -15.53 24.35 4.45
N VAL A 97 -16.07 25.56 4.25
CA VAL A 97 -16.25 26.15 2.91
C VAL A 97 -14.89 26.37 2.23
N TYR A 98 -13.91 26.92 2.95
CA TYR A 98 -12.53 27.05 2.46
C TYR A 98 -11.91 25.68 2.15
N LEU A 99 -12.11 24.67 3.00
CA LEU A 99 -11.54 23.33 2.80
C LEU A 99 -12.08 22.66 1.52
N GLU A 100 -13.39 22.74 1.27
CA GLU A 100 -13.99 22.16 0.06
C GLU A 100 -13.49 22.89 -1.20
N LEU A 101 -13.27 24.21 -1.16
CA LEU A 101 -12.66 24.97 -2.25
C LEU A 101 -11.20 24.55 -2.48
N MET A 102 -10.37 24.52 -1.43
CA MET A 102 -8.95 24.12 -1.53
C MET A 102 -8.82 22.69 -2.06
N GLN A 103 -9.69 21.78 -1.62
CA GLN A 103 -9.72 20.40 -2.12
C GLN A 103 -10.11 20.32 -3.60
N LYS A 104 -10.99 21.22 -4.08
CA LYS A 104 -11.32 21.32 -5.51
C LYS A 104 -10.16 21.89 -6.32
N ILE A 105 -9.45 22.89 -5.80
CA ILE A 105 -8.26 23.47 -6.45
C ILE A 105 -7.13 22.43 -6.55
N ALA A 106 -6.92 21.64 -5.49
CA ALA A 106 -5.89 20.60 -5.46
C ALA A 106 -6.25 19.32 -6.22
N ALA A 107 -7.50 19.17 -6.68
CA ALA A 107 -7.96 17.96 -7.32
C ALA A 107 -7.32 17.77 -8.71
N LYS A 108 -6.96 16.52 -9.02
CA LYS A 108 -6.36 16.16 -10.30
C LYS A 108 -7.40 16.19 -11.42
N PRO A 109 -7.00 16.48 -12.66
CA PRO A 109 -7.89 16.28 -13.80
C PRO A 109 -8.27 14.80 -13.92
N ALA A 110 -9.50 14.55 -14.36
CA ALA A 110 -9.96 13.20 -14.65
C ALA A 110 -9.09 12.56 -15.75
N ASP A 111 -8.65 11.32 -15.50
CA ASP A 111 -7.86 10.57 -16.48
C ASP A 111 -8.80 10.09 -17.62
N PRO A 112 -8.55 10.50 -18.88
CA PRO A 112 -9.37 10.10 -20.02
C PRO A 112 -9.44 8.58 -20.25
N ALA A 113 -8.46 7.83 -19.74
CA ALA A 113 -8.45 6.36 -19.83
C ALA A 113 -9.42 5.69 -18.86
N HIS A 114 -9.91 6.42 -17.84
CA HIS A 114 -10.91 5.92 -16.90
C HIS A 114 -12.31 6.41 -17.31
N HIS A 115 -13.31 5.54 -17.20
CA HIS A 115 -14.72 5.87 -17.48
C HIS A 115 -15.41 6.58 -16.31
N ASN A 116 -14.68 7.45 -15.60
CA ASN A 116 -15.23 8.20 -14.48
C ASN A 116 -16.10 9.35 -15.01
N LEU A 117 -17.31 9.47 -14.47
CA LEU A 117 -18.19 10.59 -14.75
C LEU A 117 -18.02 11.68 -13.69
N PRO A 118 -18.39 12.94 -13.99
CA PRO A 118 -18.43 13.99 -12.99
C PRO A 118 -19.24 13.56 -11.76
N GLY A 119 -18.63 13.66 -10.58
CA GLY A 119 -19.25 13.28 -9.31
C GLY A 119 -19.01 11.83 -8.84
N ASP A 120 -18.36 10.99 -9.65
CA ASP A 120 -17.90 9.66 -9.21
C ASP A 120 -16.74 9.77 -8.20
N GLY A 121 -15.91 10.82 -8.32
CA GLY A 121 -14.77 11.09 -7.46
C GLY A 121 -14.54 12.57 -7.23
N ARG A 122 -13.31 12.91 -6.81
CA ARG A 122 -12.89 14.29 -6.53
C ARG A 122 -12.28 14.97 -7.76
N GLU A 123 -12.02 14.24 -8.83
CA GLU A 123 -11.38 14.71 -10.04
C GLU A 123 -12.12 15.88 -10.67
N VAL A 124 -11.37 16.81 -11.26
CA VAL A 124 -11.93 17.94 -12.01
C VAL A 124 -12.10 17.58 -13.47
N PHE A 125 -13.17 18.09 -14.08
CA PHE A 125 -13.46 17.88 -15.49
C PHE A 125 -13.31 19.20 -16.25
N PRO A 126 -12.69 19.18 -17.44
CA PRO A 126 -12.53 20.40 -18.22
C PRO A 126 -13.89 20.97 -18.64
N PHE A 127 -13.94 22.28 -18.83
CA PHE A 127 -15.03 22.94 -19.54
C PHE A 127 -14.51 23.52 -20.84
N ASP A 128 -15.42 23.82 -21.77
CA ASP A 128 -15.04 24.37 -23.06
C ASP A 128 -14.63 25.84 -22.92
N GLU A 129 -13.32 26.08 -22.98
CA GLU A 129 -12.71 27.41 -22.91
C GLU A 129 -12.37 28.00 -24.29
N THR A 130 -12.79 27.34 -25.39
CA THR A 130 -12.40 27.74 -26.76
C THR A 130 -12.81 29.16 -27.12
N ASN A 131 -13.89 29.66 -26.52
CA ASN A 131 -14.43 30.99 -26.78
C ASN A 131 -13.97 32.07 -25.79
N LEU A 132 -13.11 31.75 -24.83
CA LEU A 132 -12.63 32.72 -23.82
C LEU A 132 -11.28 33.29 -24.22
N SER A 133 -11.14 34.61 -24.13
CA SER A 133 -9.84 35.28 -24.24
C SER A 133 -8.93 34.95 -23.06
N ASP A 134 -7.61 35.08 -23.24
CA ASP A 134 -6.64 34.85 -22.16
C ASP A 134 -6.88 35.75 -20.94
N TYR A 135 -7.38 36.96 -21.17
CA TYR A 135 -7.77 37.89 -20.11
C TYR A 135 -8.99 37.41 -19.32
N GLU A 136 -10.02 36.89 -19.99
CA GLU A 136 -11.20 36.32 -19.33
C GLU A 136 -10.83 35.06 -18.56
N LYS A 137 -10.00 34.19 -19.13
CA LYS A 137 -9.46 33.00 -18.44
C LYS A 137 -8.74 33.38 -17.16
N ALA A 138 -7.88 34.40 -17.19
CA ALA A 138 -7.13 34.84 -16.01
C ALA A 138 -8.04 35.30 -14.85
N ARG A 139 -9.20 35.91 -15.16
CA ARG A 139 -10.18 36.37 -14.14
C ARG A 139 -10.98 35.23 -13.50
N LEU A 140 -11.03 34.06 -14.15
CA LEU A 140 -11.72 32.88 -13.66
C LEU A 140 -10.82 32.00 -12.77
N LEU A 141 -9.51 32.25 -12.77
CA LEU A 141 -8.58 31.44 -11.99
C LEU A 141 -8.78 31.66 -10.48
N PRO A 142 -8.91 30.58 -9.70
CA PRO A 142 -8.90 30.67 -8.25
C PRO A 142 -7.54 31.13 -7.73
N PRO A 143 -7.48 31.75 -6.53
CA PRO A 143 -6.23 31.94 -5.82
C PRO A 143 -5.58 30.60 -5.49
N SER A 144 -4.27 30.64 -5.25
CA SER A 144 -3.51 29.50 -4.75
C SER A 144 -3.89 29.17 -3.30
N ILE A 145 -3.59 27.94 -2.86
CA ILE A 145 -3.86 27.51 -1.48
C ILE A 145 -3.16 28.42 -0.43
N PRO A 146 -1.88 28.82 -0.60
CA PRO A 146 -1.26 29.78 0.31
C PRO A 146 -1.97 31.13 0.38
N GLU A 147 -2.42 31.67 -0.76
CA GLU A 147 -3.17 32.94 -0.81
C GLU A 147 -4.51 32.82 -0.09
N LEU A 148 -5.21 31.69 -0.23
CA LEU A 148 -6.45 31.43 0.51
C LEU A 148 -6.19 31.32 2.02
N ILE A 149 -5.07 30.75 2.45
CA ILE A 149 -4.70 30.68 3.87
C ILE A 149 -4.37 32.08 4.42
N GLU A 150 -3.71 32.92 3.64
CA GLU A 150 -3.49 34.34 3.99
C GLU A 150 -4.82 35.09 4.10
N GLU A 151 -5.75 34.88 3.17
CA GLU A 151 -7.11 35.44 3.22
C GLU A 151 -7.86 34.98 4.48
N MET A 152 -7.79 33.69 4.82
CA MET A 152 -8.37 33.15 6.05
C MET A 152 -7.78 33.81 7.31
N SER A 153 -6.46 34.00 7.35
CA SER A 153 -5.77 34.67 8.45
C SER A 153 -6.24 36.13 8.58
N ASN A 154 -6.30 36.86 7.47
CA ASN A 154 -6.75 38.26 7.42
C ASN A 154 -8.22 38.44 7.82
N THR A 155 -9.06 37.44 7.57
CA THR A 155 -10.49 37.44 7.90
C THR A 155 -10.81 36.87 9.28
N GLY A 156 -9.79 36.34 9.98
CA GLY A 156 -9.92 35.75 11.32
C GLY A 156 -10.57 34.37 11.33
N VAL A 157 -10.52 33.64 10.21
CA VAL A 157 -11.03 32.26 10.12
C VAL A 157 -9.89 31.28 10.40
N PRO A 158 -9.92 30.51 11.50
CA PRO A 158 -8.81 29.63 11.85
C PRO A 158 -8.80 28.34 11.02
N ILE A 159 -7.62 27.74 10.90
CA ILE A 159 -7.46 26.39 10.32
C ILE A 159 -7.93 25.36 11.36
N GLN A 160 -9.06 24.71 11.10
CA GLN A 160 -9.61 23.69 12.01
C GLN A 160 -8.98 22.31 11.77
N GLY A 161 -9.10 21.42 12.76
CA GLY A 161 -8.41 20.11 12.79
C GLY A 161 -8.45 19.27 11.50
N ARG A 162 -9.61 19.16 10.81
CA ARG A 162 -9.71 18.40 9.55
C ARG A 162 -8.98 19.09 8.39
N MET A 163 -9.09 20.41 8.29
CA MET A 163 -8.35 21.20 7.31
C MET A 163 -6.85 21.11 7.59
N LEU A 164 -6.44 21.27 8.85
CA LEU A 164 -5.04 21.15 9.26
C LEU A 164 -4.46 19.79 8.87
N ALA A 165 -5.18 18.71 9.18
CA ALA A 165 -4.75 17.37 8.81
C ALA A 165 -4.62 17.20 7.28
N TRP A 166 -5.57 17.73 6.52
CA TRP A 166 -5.53 17.69 5.06
C TRP A 166 -4.35 18.48 4.48
N LEU A 167 -4.13 19.71 4.96
CA LEU A 167 -3.03 20.59 4.54
C LEU A 167 -1.67 19.94 4.81
N ILE A 168 -1.43 19.44 6.03
CA ILE A 168 -0.18 18.77 6.40
C ILE A 168 0.02 17.49 5.57
N GLY A 169 -1.03 16.68 5.40
CA GLY A 169 -0.93 15.39 4.74
C GLY A 169 -0.77 15.45 3.21
N HIS A 170 -1.30 16.49 2.56
CA HIS A 170 -1.39 16.55 1.10
C HIS A 170 -0.75 17.78 0.46
N GLN A 171 -0.66 18.90 1.18
CA GLN A 171 -0.21 20.18 0.61
C GLN A 171 1.14 20.65 1.15
N SER A 172 1.63 20.14 2.29
CA SER A 172 2.93 20.55 2.84
C SER A 172 4.11 19.95 2.04
N PRO A 173 4.93 20.76 1.35
CA PRO A 173 6.14 20.28 0.67
C PRO A 173 7.33 20.12 1.63
N SER A 174 7.25 20.69 2.84
CA SER A 174 8.32 20.67 3.84
C SER A 174 7.77 20.71 5.26
N PHE A 175 8.65 20.51 6.25
CA PHE A 175 8.29 20.62 7.65
C PHE A 175 7.95 22.07 8.05
N GLU A 176 8.63 23.06 7.47
CA GLU A 176 8.38 24.49 7.70
C GLU A 176 6.97 24.90 7.27
N ALA A 177 6.51 24.41 6.13
CA ALA A 177 5.13 24.64 5.68
C ALA A 177 4.11 24.04 6.65
N ALA A 178 4.38 22.84 7.19
CA ALA A 178 3.52 22.23 8.20
C ALA A 178 3.48 23.03 9.51
N LEU A 179 4.62 23.59 9.95
CA LEU A 179 4.70 24.47 11.12
C LEU A 179 3.87 25.74 10.91
N GLN A 180 3.94 26.36 9.74
CA GLN A 180 3.11 27.52 9.40
C GLN A 180 1.61 27.22 9.53
N TYR A 181 1.16 26.05 9.07
CA TYR A 181 -0.25 25.65 9.21
C TYR A 181 -0.65 25.38 10.67
N ILE A 182 0.25 24.82 11.49
CA ILE A 182 0.02 24.62 12.92
C ILE A 182 -0.10 25.98 13.63
N ASP A 183 0.74 26.95 13.28
CA ASP A 183 0.74 28.29 13.90
C ASP A 183 -0.62 28.99 13.70
N HIS A 184 -1.19 28.88 12.49
CA HIS A 184 -2.49 29.47 12.11
C HIS A 184 -3.72 28.60 12.47
N SER A 185 -3.52 27.49 13.17
CA SER A 185 -4.61 26.58 13.57
C SER A 185 -5.34 27.03 14.84
N ASP A 186 -6.53 26.45 15.04
CA ASP A 186 -7.37 26.60 16.24
C ASP A 186 -6.89 25.77 17.45
N LEU A 187 -5.75 25.08 17.33
CA LEU A 187 -5.18 24.29 18.41
C LEU A 187 -4.78 25.18 19.60
N ASN A 188 -4.84 24.62 20.82
CA ASN A 188 -4.31 25.31 21.99
C ASN A 188 -2.76 25.38 21.95
N GLU A 189 -2.17 26.32 22.69
CA GLU A 189 -0.71 26.52 22.67
C GLU A 189 0.09 25.31 23.16
N GLU A 190 -0.49 24.48 24.02
CA GLU A 190 0.10 23.21 24.46
C GLU A 190 0.24 22.22 23.29
N ALA A 191 -0.85 21.97 22.54
CA ALA A 191 -0.84 21.09 21.39
C ALA A 191 0.01 21.64 20.24
N LYS A 192 -0.02 22.97 20.00
CA LYS A 192 0.88 23.61 19.03
C LYS A 192 2.33 23.35 19.40
N SER A 193 2.71 23.61 20.65
CA SER A 193 4.08 23.40 21.13
C SER A 193 4.53 21.95 21.00
N GLU A 194 3.64 21.00 21.31
CA GLU A 194 3.94 19.57 21.21
C GLU A 194 4.08 19.10 19.74
N PHE A 195 3.23 19.59 18.82
CA PHE A 195 3.36 19.27 17.40
C PHE A 195 4.58 19.93 16.76
N ARG A 196 4.93 21.17 17.16
CA ARG A 196 6.21 21.80 16.75
C ARG A 196 7.38 20.94 17.20
N TRP A 197 7.38 20.48 18.44
CA TRP A 197 8.40 19.58 18.97
C TRP A 197 8.48 18.26 18.18
N CYS A 198 7.34 17.63 17.86
CA CYS A 198 7.32 16.40 17.04
C CYS A 198 7.95 16.61 15.66
N ILE A 199 7.67 17.75 15.01
CA ILE A 199 8.22 18.11 13.69
C ILE A 199 9.74 18.36 13.78
N GLU A 200 10.20 19.04 14.82
CA GLU A 200 11.62 19.27 15.06
C GLU A 200 12.36 17.94 15.30
N GLU A 201 11.77 17.03 16.09
CA GLU A 201 12.33 15.71 16.36
C GLU A 201 12.46 14.87 15.07
N CYS A 202 11.53 14.98 14.12
CA CYS A 202 11.62 14.33 12.81
C CYS A 202 12.82 14.77 11.95
N GLN A 203 13.41 15.92 12.26
CA GLN A 203 14.55 16.52 11.56
C GLN A 203 15.89 16.30 12.29
N ARG A 204 15.89 15.67 13.47
CA ARG A 204 17.11 15.49 14.27
C ARG A 204 18.02 14.38 13.72
N PRO A 205 19.35 14.58 13.74
CA PRO A 205 20.32 13.53 13.39
C PRO A 205 20.18 12.27 14.24
N MET A 206 20.57 11.10 13.72
CA MET A 206 20.47 9.82 14.44
C MET A 206 21.36 9.74 15.70
N SER A 207 22.42 10.54 15.79
CA SER A 207 23.31 10.58 16.97
C SER A 207 22.60 11.03 18.24
N ASP A 208 21.53 11.80 18.07
CA ASP A 208 20.86 12.46 19.18
C ASP A 208 19.76 11.51 19.67
N SER A 209 19.94 10.92 20.85
CA SER A 209 18.85 10.19 21.49
C SER A 209 17.64 11.11 21.61
N PRO A 210 16.41 10.66 21.34
CA PRO A 210 15.22 11.46 21.61
C PRO A 210 15.26 11.96 23.05
N ASP A 211 15.13 13.28 23.24
CA ASP A 211 15.31 13.91 24.57
C ASP A 211 14.25 13.45 25.58
N ARG A 212 13.03 13.15 25.10
CA ARG A 212 11.87 12.72 25.89
C ARG A 212 10.74 12.19 25.00
N PRO A 213 9.82 11.34 25.50
CA PRO A 213 8.55 11.09 24.81
C PRO A 213 7.66 12.35 24.79
N PRO A 214 6.69 12.42 23.86
CA PRO A 214 5.74 13.53 23.85
C PRO A 214 4.98 13.61 25.18
N LEU A 215 4.83 14.82 25.72
CA LEU A 215 4.32 15.04 27.08
C LEU A 215 2.80 14.90 27.17
N SER A 216 2.07 15.24 26.09
CA SER A 216 0.61 15.23 26.07
C SER A 216 0.06 13.89 25.58
N LYS A 217 -0.75 13.24 26.42
CA LYS A 217 -1.50 12.01 26.07
C LYS A 217 -2.73 12.27 25.17
N ASN A 218 -3.13 13.53 25.00
CA ASN A 218 -4.39 13.91 24.34
C ASN A 218 -4.17 14.70 23.04
N LEU A 219 -3.13 14.37 22.28
CA LEU A 219 -2.92 15.00 20.97
C LEU A 219 -4.02 14.55 19.99
N PRO A 220 -4.54 15.47 19.14
CA PRO A 220 -5.41 15.10 18.04
C PRO A 220 -4.76 14.04 17.14
N SER A 221 -5.32 12.84 17.13
CA SER A 221 -4.74 11.66 16.46
C SER A 221 -4.64 11.83 14.95
N ASP A 222 -5.60 12.52 14.33
CA ASP A 222 -5.58 12.82 12.90
C ASP A 222 -4.38 13.69 12.51
N VAL A 223 -4.05 14.70 13.33
CA VAL A 223 -2.92 15.61 13.11
C VAL A 223 -1.59 14.86 13.32
N LEU A 224 -1.48 14.10 14.41
CA LEU A 224 -0.29 13.27 14.68
C LEU A 224 -0.03 12.27 13.55
N ARG A 225 -1.08 11.62 13.04
CA ARG A 225 -0.98 10.65 11.93
C ARG A 225 -0.43 11.29 10.66
N VAL A 226 -0.87 12.51 10.31
CA VAL A 226 -0.37 13.18 9.11
C VAL A 226 1.03 13.76 9.29
N ILE A 227 1.45 14.14 10.49
CA ILE A 227 2.85 14.52 10.76
C ILE A 227 3.77 13.31 10.57
N ILE A 228 3.38 12.14 11.08
CA ILE A 228 4.09 10.88 10.82
C ILE A 228 4.13 10.56 9.31
N GLY A 229 2.99 10.77 8.63
CA GLY A 229 2.90 10.64 7.18
C GLY A 229 3.82 11.60 6.42
N LEU A 230 3.93 12.86 6.86
CA LEU A 230 4.81 13.87 6.31
C LEU A 230 6.28 13.46 6.45
N ALA A 231 6.69 13.01 7.64
CA ALA A 231 8.04 12.50 7.87
C ALA A 231 8.38 11.33 6.93
N CYS A 232 7.41 10.44 6.69
CA CYS A 232 7.56 9.34 5.74
C CYS A 232 7.61 9.80 4.27
N ASN A 233 6.94 10.90 3.92
CA ASN A 233 6.89 11.43 2.56
C ASN A 233 8.14 12.27 2.22
N LEU A 234 8.68 13.00 3.19
CA LEU A 234 9.91 13.80 3.06
C LEU A 234 11.20 12.98 3.15
N GLN A 235 11.08 11.66 3.41
CA GLN A 235 12.22 10.76 3.36
C GLN A 235 12.87 10.78 1.97
N PRO A 236 14.19 10.97 1.87
CA PRO A 236 14.89 11.05 0.60
C PRO A 236 14.81 9.75 -0.21
N ARG A 237 14.89 9.90 -1.54
CA ARG A 237 14.98 8.79 -2.49
C ARG A 237 16.20 8.96 -3.39
N HIS A 238 16.82 7.86 -3.81
CA HIS A 238 17.84 7.90 -4.85
C HIS A 238 17.19 8.35 -6.17
N THR A 239 17.71 9.43 -6.75
CA THR A 239 17.40 9.85 -8.11
C THR A 239 18.26 9.04 -9.08
N SER A 240 17.64 8.48 -10.12
CA SER A 240 18.37 7.78 -11.19
C SER A 240 19.36 8.76 -11.83
N GLY A 241 20.67 8.48 -11.72
CA GLY A 241 21.73 9.29 -12.33
C GLY A 241 22.58 10.12 -11.37
N SER A 242 22.32 10.12 -10.05
CA SER A 242 23.24 10.71 -9.07
C SER A 242 24.02 9.61 -8.32
N PRO A 243 25.29 9.35 -8.67
CA PRO A 243 26.10 8.33 -8.00
C PRO A 243 26.46 8.71 -6.56
N ASN A 244 26.39 9.99 -6.21
CA ASN A 244 26.76 10.51 -4.89
C ASN A 244 25.51 11.00 -4.16
N PHE A 245 24.92 10.12 -3.34
CA PHE A 245 23.88 10.55 -2.39
C PHE A 245 24.53 11.33 -1.25
N THR A 246 24.24 12.61 -1.14
CA THR A 246 24.60 13.41 0.04
C THR A 246 23.50 13.26 1.10
N PRO A 247 23.82 12.77 2.31
CA PRO A 247 22.86 12.67 3.40
C PRO A 247 22.26 14.03 3.72
N GLY A 248 20.99 14.24 3.35
CA GLY A 248 20.23 15.41 3.77
C GLY A 248 19.81 15.33 5.23
N ARG A 249 19.33 16.45 5.79
CA ARG A 249 18.84 16.56 7.18
C ARG A 249 17.74 15.55 7.53
N ASN A 250 17.01 15.06 6.51
CA ASN A 250 15.83 14.18 6.64
C ASN A 250 16.12 12.68 6.40
N ILE A 251 17.39 12.25 6.35
CA ILE A 251 17.73 10.83 6.09
C ILE A 251 17.21 9.87 7.17
N TYR A 252 16.86 10.35 8.37
CA TYR A 252 16.35 9.53 9.47
C TYR A 252 14.89 9.81 9.81
N SER A 253 14.14 10.51 8.95
CA SER A 253 12.76 10.89 9.26
C SER A 253 11.83 9.69 9.46
N ILE A 254 12.02 8.58 8.75
CA ILE A 254 11.29 7.32 8.99
C ILE A 254 11.67 6.67 10.32
N HIS A 255 12.95 6.70 10.74
CA HIS A 255 13.35 6.20 12.06
C HIS A 255 12.63 6.97 13.18
N ARG A 256 12.56 8.30 13.04
CA ARG A 256 11.84 9.19 13.98
C ARG A 256 10.33 8.99 13.90
N ALA A 257 9.78 8.77 12.72
CA ALA A 257 8.37 8.42 12.53
C ALA A 257 7.98 7.12 13.25
N ILE A 258 8.83 6.08 13.16
CA ILE A 258 8.65 4.85 13.93
C ILE A 258 8.71 5.16 15.42
N TRP A 259 9.69 5.93 15.88
CA TRP A 259 9.81 6.27 17.30
C TRP A 259 8.58 7.04 17.80
N LEU A 260 8.14 8.09 17.10
CA LEU A 260 6.93 8.86 17.42
C LEU A 260 5.69 7.97 17.44
N ALA A 261 5.51 7.10 16.45
CA ALA A 261 4.41 6.16 16.43
C ALA A 261 4.44 5.18 17.63
N ARG A 262 5.62 4.84 18.16
CA ARG A 262 5.71 3.97 19.36
C ARG A 262 5.37 4.71 20.65
N THR A 263 5.78 5.97 20.77
CA THR A 263 5.72 6.71 22.04
C THR A 263 4.47 7.58 22.16
N ALA A 264 3.98 8.13 21.05
CA ALA A 264 2.86 9.05 21.00
C ALA A 264 1.53 8.38 20.63
N TRP A 265 1.56 7.26 19.89
CA TRP A 265 0.35 6.61 19.41
C TRP A 265 -0.16 5.56 20.40
N SER A 266 -1.19 5.91 21.17
CA SER A 266 -1.92 4.95 22.02
C SER A 266 -3.03 4.19 21.27
N SER A 267 -3.38 3.00 21.77
CA SER A 267 -4.51 2.19 21.26
C SER A 267 -5.89 2.81 21.51
N GLU A 268 -5.97 3.83 22.38
CA GLU A 268 -7.21 4.55 22.67
C GLU A 268 -7.62 5.51 21.54
N HIS A 269 -6.70 5.85 20.63
CA HIS A 269 -6.95 6.75 19.49
C HIS A 269 -7.71 6.10 18.31
N VAL A 270 -8.19 4.86 18.45
CA VAL A 270 -8.81 4.08 17.37
C VAL A 270 -10.34 4.27 17.37
N SER A 271 -10.84 5.35 16.76
CA SER A 271 -12.29 5.52 16.52
C SER A 271 -12.81 4.63 15.38
N THR A 272 -11.92 4.14 14.51
CA THR A 272 -12.23 3.23 13.41
C THR A 272 -11.14 2.17 13.28
N PRO A 273 -11.47 0.88 13.11
CA PRO A 273 -10.49 -0.18 12.93
C PRO A 273 -9.72 0.05 11.63
N GLY A 274 -8.57 0.69 11.75
CA GLY A 274 -7.67 1.07 10.66
C GLY A 274 -6.25 1.20 11.20
N ALA A 275 -5.27 0.90 10.35
CA ALA A 275 -3.90 0.55 10.72
C ALA A 275 -2.98 1.69 11.20
N GLY A 276 -3.56 2.70 11.84
CA GLY A 276 -2.83 3.79 12.51
C GLY A 276 -1.76 4.44 11.62
N PRO A 277 -0.66 4.93 12.23
CA PRO A 277 0.52 5.38 11.49
C PRO A 277 1.32 4.22 10.87
N TRP A 278 1.15 2.99 11.36
CA TRP A 278 2.00 1.85 10.96
C TRP A 278 1.85 1.46 9.50
N GLU A 279 0.64 1.51 8.95
CA GLU A 279 0.43 1.26 7.52
C GLU A 279 1.11 2.35 6.66
N LEU A 280 1.07 3.62 7.08
CA LEU A 280 1.75 4.71 6.38
C LEU A 280 3.26 4.50 6.37
N ILE A 281 3.84 4.14 7.51
CA ILE A 281 5.28 3.87 7.66
C ILE A 281 5.68 2.65 6.82
N MET A 282 4.95 1.53 6.92
CA MET A 282 5.25 0.32 6.14
C MET A 282 5.13 0.59 4.63
N LYS A 283 4.10 1.33 4.21
CA LYS A 283 3.93 1.73 2.82
C LYS A 283 5.08 2.62 2.34
N ALA A 284 5.57 3.54 3.18
CA ALA A 284 6.73 4.36 2.87
C ALA A 284 8.00 3.53 2.69
N LEU A 285 8.29 2.60 3.61
CA LEU A 285 9.41 1.66 3.49
C LEU A 285 9.33 0.82 2.21
N SER A 286 8.14 0.50 1.74
CA SER A 286 7.92 -0.29 0.51
C SER A 286 8.18 0.47 -0.80
N LYS A 287 8.33 1.80 -0.75
CA LYS A 287 8.57 2.62 -1.95
C LYS A 287 9.94 2.29 -2.55
N PRO A 288 10.06 2.20 -3.88
CA PRO A 288 11.35 1.94 -4.52
C PRO A 288 12.31 3.11 -4.26
N ASN A 289 13.61 2.80 -4.18
CA ASN A 289 14.72 3.75 -4.06
C ASN A 289 14.71 4.64 -2.82
N ILE A 290 13.91 4.33 -1.79
CA ILE A 290 13.92 5.09 -0.54
C ILE A 290 15.24 4.90 0.20
N VAL A 291 15.77 5.98 0.79
CA VAL A 291 17.09 5.96 1.47
C VAL A 291 16.92 6.19 2.95
N VAL A 292 17.14 5.16 3.77
CA VAL A 292 17.07 5.19 5.24
C VAL A 292 18.44 5.08 5.90
N SER A 293 19.45 4.61 5.18
CA SER A 293 20.82 4.49 5.68
C SER A 293 21.82 4.76 4.55
N PRO A 294 22.91 5.51 4.81
CA PRO A 294 23.91 5.81 3.79
C PRO A 294 24.83 4.62 3.48
N ARG A 295 24.89 3.59 4.34
CA ARG A 295 25.84 2.47 4.21
C ARG A 295 25.18 1.12 3.89
N ASP A 296 24.07 0.82 4.55
CA ASP A 296 23.35 -0.47 4.43
C ASP A 296 21.86 -0.21 4.23
N ASN A 297 21.52 0.45 3.14
CA ASN A 297 20.15 0.92 2.91
C ASN A 297 19.15 -0.23 2.81
N SER A 298 19.44 -1.22 1.96
CA SER A 298 18.53 -2.29 1.58
C SER A 298 18.09 -3.15 2.77
N PHE A 299 19.02 -3.59 3.62
CA PHE A 299 18.71 -4.46 4.74
C PHE A 299 18.30 -3.69 5.99
N GLU A 300 18.70 -2.42 6.12
CA GLU A 300 18.12 -1.54 7.14
C GLU A 300 16.63 -1.32 6.92
N LEU A 301 16.15 -1.24 5.67
CA LEU A 301 14.71 -1.19 5.38
C LEU A 301 13.96 -2.41 5.95
N VAL A 302 14.53 -3.60 5.81
CA VAL A 302 13.94 -4.84 6.35
C VAL A 302 13.94 -4.81 7.87
N ARG A 303 15.01 -4.33 8.52
CA ARG A 303 15.08 -4.17 9.98
C ARG A 303 14.05 -3.18 10.51
N LEU A 304 13.85 -2.05 9.82
CA LEU A 304 12.81 -1.09 10.18
C LEU A 304 11.41 -1.68 9.98
N ALA A 305 11.20 -2.45 8.91
CA ALA A 305 9.94 -3.15 8.70
C ALA A 305 9.65 -4.17 9.82
N PHE A 306 10.66 -4.88 10.35
CA PHE A 306 10.48 -5.72 11.53
C PHE A 306 10.00 -4.93 12.73
N LYS A 307 10.62 -3.77 13.02
CA LYS A 307 10.17 -2.89 14.13
C LYS A 307 8.72 -2.45 13.95
N VAL A 308 8.29 -2.12 12.73
CA VAL A 308 6.90 -1.78 12.45
C VAL A 308 5.98 -2.98 12.72
N LEU A 309 6.34 -4.17 12.24
CA LEU A 309 5.54 -5.38 12.43
C LEU A 309 5.42 -5.80 13.90
N GLU A 310 6.48 -5.64 14.70
CA GLU A 310 6.44 -5.86 16.15
C GLU A 310 5.35 -5.02 16.83
N ASN A 311 5.22 -3.75 16.43
CA ASN A 311 4.23 -2.84 17.00
C ASN A 311 2.82 -3.11 16.46
N VAL A 312 2.69 -3.44 15.17
CA VAL A 312 1.39 -3.81 14.57
C VAL A 312 0.84 -5.08 15.20
N GLU A 313 1.69 -6.10 15.42
CA GLU A 313 1.30 -7.34 16.09
C GLU A 313 0.87 -7.06 17.53
N ALA A 314 1.65 -6.26 18.27
CA ALA A 314 1.29 -5.90 19.65
C ALA A 314 -0.07 -5.18 19.77
N GLN A 315 -0.48 -4.47 18.72
CA GLN A 315 -1.77 -3.77 18.64
C GLN A 315 -2.89 -4.61 17.98
N GLY A 316 -2.59 -5.83 17.50
CA GLY A 316 -3.57 -6.71 16.86
C GLY A 316 -4.09 -6.24 15.49
N VAL A 317 -3.36 -5.37 14.77
CA VAL A 317 -3.88 -4.67 13.57
C VAL A 317 -3.32 -5.23 12.25
N LEU A 318 -3.03 -6.53 12.20
CA LEU A 318 -2.48 -7.19 11.00
C LEU A 318 -3.52 -7.22 9.87
N ASN A 319 -3.11 -6.83 8.67
CA ASN A 319 -3.94 -6.85 7.47
C ASN A 319 -3.12 -7.05 6.19
N PHE A 320 -3.79 -7.30 5.07
CA PHE A 320 -3.14 -7.56 3.78
C PHE A 320 -2.38 -6.36 3.20
N SER A 321 -2.74 -5.12 3.57
CA SER A 321 -2.00 -3.92 3.13
C SER A 321 -0.59 -3.91 3.72
N ILE A 322 -0.48 -4.09 5.04
CA ILE A 322 0.81 -4.22 5.74
C ILE A 322 1.60 -5.42 5.22
N PHE A 323 0.95 -6.57 5.03
CA PHE A 323 1.58 -7.76 4.45
C PHE A 323 2.15 -7.47 3.06
N CYS A 324 1.37 -6.85 2.17
CA CYS A 324 1.81 -6.55 0.81
C CYS A 324 2.98 -5.54 0.83
N SER A 325 2.92 -4.50 1.65
CA SER A 325 4.01 -3.54 1.77
C SER A 325 5.27 -4.18 2.34
N PHE A 326 5.17 -5.03 3.35
CA PHE A 326 6.32 -5.79 3.86
C PHE A 326 6.92 -6.72 2.80
N ALA A 327 6.08 -7.43 2.03
CA ALA A 327 6.51 -8.26 0.92
C ALA A 327 7.28 -7.45 -0.15
N HIS A 328 6.89 -6.20 -0.40
CA HIS A 328 7.62 -5.28 -1.28
C HIS A 328 8.96 -4.82 -0.68
N VAL A 329 9.02 -4.52 0.61
CA VAL A 329 10.28 -4.17 1.29
C VAL A 329 11.32 -5.27 1.10
N ILE A 330 10.93 -6.54 1.33
CA ILE A 330 11.80 -7.70 1.13
C ILE A 330 12.31 -7.75 -0.32
N ARG A 331 11.41 -7.61 -1.30
CA ARG A 331 11.79 -7.66 -2.72
C ARG A 331 12.77 -6.56 -3.08
N ASN A 332 12.50 -5.32 -2.69
CA ASN A 332 13.39 -4.18 -2.93
C ASN A 332 14.78 -4.42 -2.34
N ALA A 333 14.85 -5.01 -1.14
CA ALA A 333 16.12 -5.31 -0.49
C ALA A 333 16.94 -6.37 -1.24
N VAL A 334 16.29 -7.41 -1.79
CA VAL A 334 16.97 -8.46 -2.55
C VAL A 334 17.36 -7.98 -3.96
N TRP A 335 16.46 -7.25 -4.63
CA TRP A 335 16.68 -6.74 -6.00
C TRP A 335 17.87 -5.81 -6.11
N THR A 336 18.10 -4.97 -5.10
CA THR A 336 19.29 -4.11 -5.08
C THR A 336 20.59 -4.91 -4.98
N LYS A 337 20.56 -6.14 -4.46
CA LYS A 337 21.75 -6.99 -4.33
C LYS A 337 22.04 -7.83 -5.57
N LEU A 338 21.01 -8.21 -6.34
CA LEU A 338 21.16 -9.14 -7.47
C LEU A 338 22.15 -8.67 -8.57
N PRO A 339 22.12 -7.40 -9.05
CA PRO A 339 23.02 -6.97 -10.11
C PRO A 339 24.51 -7.10 -9.73
N PHE A 340 24.87 -6.76 -8.48
CA PHE A 340 26.24 -6.87 -7.99
C PHE A 340 26.75 -8.30 -7.97
N LEU A 341 25.86 -9.28 -7.77
CA LEU A 341 26.21 -10.70 -7.81
C LEU A 341 26.45 -11.21 -9.23
N MET A 342 25.95 -10.48 -10.24
CA MET A 342 26.11 -10.83 -11.66
C MET A 342 27.36 -10.21 -12.29
N ASP A 343 27.91 -9.13 -11.71
CA ASP A 343 29.08 -8.42 -12.21
C ASP A 343 30.37 -9.27 -12.08
N PRO A 344 31.00 -9.66 -13.20
CA PRO A 344 32.22 -10.49 -13.18
C PRO A 344 33.44 -9.79 -12.56
N SER A 345 33.40 -8.46 -12.42
CA SER A 345 34.45 -7.68 -11.77
C SER A 345 34.31 -7.63 -10.24
N PHE A 346 33.16 -8.02 -9.70
CA PHE A 346 32.86 -7.97 -8.27
C PHE A 346 33.50 -9.15 -7.53
N LYS A 347 34.27 -8.86 -6.46
CA LYS A 347 34.86 -9.90 -5.61
C LYS A 347 33.79 -10.47 -4.68
N ILE A 348 33.34 -11.69 -4.96
CA ILE A 348 32.33 -12.40 -4.15
C ILE A 348 32.87 -12.67 -2.74
N GLU A 349 32.26 -12.05 -1.72
CA GLU A 349 32.57 -12.30 -0.32
C GLU A 349 31.89 -13.57 0.21
N VAL A 350 32.27 -14.04 1.41
CA VAL A 350 31.67 -15.23 2.03
C VAL A 350 30.16 -15.05 2.23
N GLY A 351 29.72 -13.86 2.69
CA GLY A 351 28.30 -13.54 2.87
C GLY A 351 27.51 -13.47 1.55
N ASP A 352 28.17 -13.28 0.41
CA ASP A 352 27.53 -13.32 -0.91
C ASP A 352 27.34 -14.75 -1.41
N LYS A 353 28.27 -15.66 -1.10
CA LYS A 353 28.10 -17.10 -1.37
C LYS A 353 26.96 -17.69 -0.55
N GLU A 354 26.82 -17.26 0.71
CA GLU A 354 25.67 -17.61 1.55
C GLU A 354 24.37 -17.06 0.96
N PHE A 355 24.36 -15.80 0.52
CA PHE A 355 23.18 -15.21 -0.12
C PHE A 355 22.76 -15.96 -1.39
N MET A 356 23.73 -16.34 -2.24
CA MET A 356 23.47 -17.16 -3.43
C MET A 356 22.97 -18.57 -3.11
N SER A 357 23.15 -19.05 -1.88
CA SER A 357 22.63 -20.34 -1.46
C SER A 357 21.10 -20.40 -1.42
N LEU A 358 20.42 -19.24 -1.40
CA LEU A 358 18.96 -19.15 -1.50
C LEU A 358 18.41 -19.81 -2.78
N TYR A 359 19.19 -19.80 -3.87
CA TYR A 359 18.75 -20.28 -5.19
C TYR A 359 19.40 -21.61 -5.60
N LYS A 360 19.96 -22.36 -4.65
CA LYS A 360 20.51 -23.69 -4.96
C LYS A 360 19.38 -24.67 -5.26
N ALA A 361 19.56 -25.48 -6.30
CA ALA A 361 18.65 -26.57 -6.62
C ALA A 361 18.53 -27.55 -5.43
N ARG A 362 17.29 -27.98 -5.11
CA ARG A 362 17.04 -28.90 -4.00
C ARG A 362 17.02 -30.35 -4.49
N SER A 363 17.71 -31.23 -3.77
CA SER A 363 17.98 -32.61 -4.21
C SER A 363 17.17 -33.74 -3.55
N PRO A 364 16.42 -33.57 -2.44
CA PRO A 364 15.38 -34.54 -2.10
C PRO A 364 14.04 -34.15 -2.74
N GLN A 365 13.30 -35.19 -3.15
CA GLN A 365 11.93 -35.10 -3.67
C GLN A 365 11.05 -34.35 -2.66
N LEU A 366 10.45 -33.24 -3.09
CA LEU A 366 9.60 -32.42 -2.24
C LEU A 366 8.24 -33.11 -2.09
N MET A 367 7.88 -33.48 -0.86
CA MET A 367 6.59 -34.12 -0.60
C MET A 367 5.46 -33.12 -0.82
N ILE A 368 4.62 -33.38 -1.83
CA ILE A 368 3.41 -32.61 -2.07
C ILE A 368 2.39 -32.99 -0.99
N PRO A 369 1.82 -32.01 -0.25
CA PRO A 369 0.77 -32.27 0.72
C PRO A 369 -0.38 -33.05 0.09
N GLN A 370 -1.01 -33.94 0.84
CA GLN A 370 -2.14 -34.74 0.34
C GLN A 370 -3.47 -34.16 0.86
N GLY A 371 -4.48 -34.12 -0.01
CA GLY A 371 -5.83 -33.66 0.35
C GLY A 371 -6.01 -32.13 0.41
N PRO A 372 -7.23 -31.68 0.78
CA PRO A 372 -7.57 -30.28 0.99
C PRO A 372 -7.05 -29.76 2.33
N ASN A 373 -7.13 -28.44 2.56
CA ASN A 373 -6.60 -27.72 3.71
C ASN A 373 -5.07 -27.84 3.80
N VAL A 374 -4.40 -27.34 2.77
CA VAL A 374 -2.94 -27.44 2.60
C VAL A 374 -2.18 -26.80 3.77
N PHE A 375 -2.74 -25.77 4.41
CA PHE A 375 -2.17 -25.13 5.61
C PHE A 375 -2.70 -25.68 6.94
N ARG A 376 -3.16 -26.93 6.98
CA ARG A 376 -3.53 -27.62 8.22
C ARG A 376 -2.29 -28.03 9.02
N LYS A 377 -2.31 -27.82 10.34
CA LYS A 377 -1.36 -28.43 11.28
C LYS A 377 -1.79 -29.88 11.56
N SER A 378 -0.88 -30.84 11.45
CA SER A 378 -1.17 -32.26 11.70
C SER A 378 -1.46 -32.54 13.17
N ASP A 379 -2.42 -33.43 13.43
CA ASP A 379 -2.80 -33.90 14.77
C ASP A 379 -1.72 -34.87 15.30
N SER A 380 -0.56 -34.36 15.69
CA SER A 380 0.40 -35.15 16.47
C SER A 380 0.09 -34.97 17.96
N ALA A 381 -0.36 -36.07 18.57
CA ALA A 381 -0.70 -36.31 19.97
C ALA A 381 -0.22 -35.27 21.00
N ASP A 382 -1.11 -34.33 21.31
CA ASP A 382 -1.48 -33.93 22.67
C ASP A 382 -2.76 -33.09 22.50
N ASP A 383 -3.88 -33.77 22.73
CA ASP A 383 -5.24 -33.29 22.49
C ASP A 383 -5.65 -32.37 23.65
N GLU A 384 -5.49 -31.07 23.46
CA GLU A 384 -6.29 -30.02 24.13
C GLU A 384 -6.09 -28.68 23.40
N ALA A 385 -7.12 -28.26 22.64
CA ALA A 385 -7.28 -26.95 22.02
C ALA A 385 -6.09 -26.42 21.18
N VAL A 386 -5.89 -26.95 19.97
CA VAL A 386 -5.01 -26.29 18.99
C VAL A 386 -5.67 -25.00 18.51
N GLY A 387 -5.15 -23.86 19.00
CA GLY A 387 -5.66 -22.53 18.70
C GLY A 387 -5.65 -22.13 17.22
N SER A 388 -6.18 -20.95 16.93
CA SER A 388 -6.07 -20.33 15.60
C SER A 388 -4.61 -20.06 15.23
N TRP A 389 -4.28 -19.91 13.94
CA TRP A 389 -2.93 -19.51 13.53
C TRP A 389 -2.48 -18.19 14.16
N HIS A 390 -3.42 -17.30 14.49
CA HIS A 390 -3.15 -16.08 15.25
C HIS A 390 -2.61 -16.40 16.65
N GLU A 391 -3.28 -17.28 17.40
CA GLU A 391 -2.86 -17.68 18.75
C GLU A 391 -1.54 -18.47 18.75
N ILE A 392 -1.34 -19.35 17.77
CA ILE A 392 -0.14 -20.19 17.67
C ILE A 392 1.10 -19.37 17.31
N LEU A 393 0.94 -18.42 16.39
CA LEU A 393 2.06 -17.70 15.82
C LEU A 393 2.39 -16.43 16.60
N THR A 394 1.51 -15.94 17.49
CA THR A 394 1.82 -14.80 18.35
C THR A 394 2.73 -15.22 19.51
N PRO A 395 3.90 -14.56 19.71
CA PRO A 395 4.41 -13.41 18.97
C PRO A 395 5.33 -13.78 17.79
N ILE A 396 4.90 -13.48 16.55
CA ILE A 396 5.66 -13.66 15.31
C ILE A 396 6.96 -12.84 15.37
N PHE A 397 6.93 -11.71 16.08
CA PHE A 397 8.02 -10.74 16.06
C PHE A 397 8.76 -10.50 17.38
N LYS A 398 8.33 -11.04 18.53
CA LYS A 398 8.99 -10.76 19.84
C LYS A 398 10.29 -11.55 20.10
N ASN A 399 10.56 -12.64 19.38
CA ASN A 399 11.69 -13.54 19.69
C ASN A 399 13.08 -13.07 19.21
N SER A 400 13.20 -11.84 18.70
CA SER A 400 14.44 -11.33 18.10
C SER A 400 15.47 -10.79 19.12
N GLN A 401 15.11 -10.71 20.42
CA GLN A 401 15.96 -10.13 21.48
C GLN A 401 16.84 -11.14 22.26
N SER A 402 16.93 -12.41 21.83
CA SER A 402 17.92 -13.33 22.40
C SER A 402 19.32 -13.03 21.84
N GLY A 403 20.04 -12.12 22.51
CA GLY A 403 21.48 -12.20 22.82
C GLY A 403 22.55 -12.39 21.75
N VAL A 404 22.23 -12.66 20.47
CA VAL A 404 23.21 -13.00 19.43
C VAL A 404 22.97 -12.17 18.18
N ALA A 405 23.93 -11.29 17.91
CA ALA A 405 24.49 -10.96 16.59
C ALA A 405 24.71 -9.45 16.43
N LYS A 406 25.88 -8.99 16.87
CA LYS A 406 26.49 -7.74 16.39
C LYS A 406 26.78 -7.77 14.87
N HIS A 407 26.55 -8.90 14.18
CA HIS A 407 26.75 -9.07 12.74
C HIS A 407 25.76 -10.10 12.18
N ARG A 408 24.51 -9.71 11.86
CA ARG A 408 23.61 -10.59 11.06
C ARG A 408 23.97 -10.47 9.58
N THR A 409 24.14 -11.59 8.89
CA THR A 409 24.43 -11.57 7.44
C THR A 409 23.17 -11.19 6.65
N HIS A 410 23.33 -10.69 5.42
CA HIS A 410 22.20 -10.38 4.54
C HIS A 410 21.31 -11.61 4.27
N TYR A 411 21.92 -12.80 4.23
CA TYR A 411 21.21 -14.08 4.10
C TYR A 411 20.29 -14.34 5.29
N GLU A 412 20.81 -14.18 6.53
CA GLU A 412 20.03 -14.40 7.75
C GLU A 412 18.82 -13.46 7.85
N ILE A 413 19.01 -12.18 7.49
CA ILE A 413 17.93 -11.18 7.49
C ILE A 413 16.82 -11.57 6.50
N VAL A 414 17.17 -12.02 5.30
CA VAL A 414 16.19 -12.47 4.29
C VAL A 414 15.49 -13.74 4.73
N ARG A 415 16.20 -14.70 5.33
CA ARG A 415 15.61 -15.94 5.86
C ARG A 415 14.61 -15.65 6.98
N GLU A 416 14.98 -14.79 7.91
CA GLU A 416 14.10 -14.34 8.99
C GLU A 416 12.87 -13.61 8.42
N ALA A 417 13.06 -12.74 7.42
CA ALA A 417 11.98 -12.05 6.75
C ALA A 417 11.02 -13.02 6.04
N SER A 418 11.55 -14.05 5.37
CA SER A 418 10.74 -15.12 4.76
C SER A 418 9.91 -15.86 5.82
N THR A 419 10.51 -16.24 6.95
CA THR A 419 9.81 -16.92 8.04
C THR A 419 8.68 -16.06 8.62
N LYS A 420 8.94 -14.76 8.84
CA LYS A 420 7.93 -13.81 9.32
C LYS A 420 6.82 -13.58 8.29
N LEU A 421 7.16 -13.48 7.00
CA LEU A 421 6.19 -13.36 5.90
C LEU A 421 5.28 -14.59 5.81
N LYS A 422 5.86 -15.78 5.99
CA LYS A 422 5.16 -17.07 6.06
C LYS A 422 4.16 -17.12 7.20
N ALA A 423 4.57 -16.70 8.40
CA ALA A 423 3.70 -16.63 9.56
C ALA A 423 2.53 -15.64 9.33
N LEU A 424 2.82 -14.44 8.82
CA LEU A 424 1.79 -13.47 8.46
C LEU A 424 0.79 -14.00 7.43
N TRP A 425 1.28 -14.70 6.40
CA TRP A 425 0.42 -15.32 5.40
C TRP A 425 -0.52 -16.35 6.02
N ARG A 426 -0.01 -17.25 6.87
CA ARG A 426 -0.83 -18.25 7.56
C ARG A 426 -1.94 -17.59 8.39
N THR A 427 -1.61 -16.54 9.15
CA THR A 427 -2.57 -15.79 9.97
C THR A 427 -3.64 -15.08 9.14
N LEU A 428 -3.29 -14.52 7.98
CA LEU A 428 -4.22 -13.72 7.17
C LEU A 428 -4.99 -14.55 6.12
N ALA A 429 -4.38 -15.58 5.55
CA ALA A 429 -4.93 -16.36 4.43
C ALA A 429 -5.84 -17.50 4.88
N THR A 430 -5.88 -17.81 6.18
CA THR A 430 -6.70 -18.89 6.73
C THR A 430 -7.72 -18.38 7.75
N ARG A 431 -8.75 -19.19 8.03
CA ARG A 431 -9.73 -19.01 9.10
C ARG A 431 -9.94 -20.33 9.83
N GLY A 432 -10.46 -20.25 11.05
CA GLY A 432 -10.70 -21.41 11.89
C GLY A 432 -9.46 -21.83 12.72
N PRO A 433 -9.58 -22.91 13.50
CA PRO A 433 -8.47 -23.46 14.28
C PRO A 433 -7.41 -24.06 13.34
N ALA A 434 -6.14 -24.08 13.75
CA ALA A 434 -5.05 -24.46 12.83
C ALA A 434 -5.12 -25.91 12.33
N ASN A 435 -5.80 -26.80 13.05
CA ASN A 435 -6.03 -28.19 12.63
C ASN A 435 -7.23 -28.34 11.65
N GLN A 436 -8.06 -27.31 11.48
CA GLN A 436 -9.18 -27.29 10.53
C GLN A 436 -9.17 -25.99 9.71
N ALA A 437 -7.97 -25.47 9.45
CA ALA A 437 -7.79 -24.19 8.79
C ALA A 437 -8.32 -24.25 7.35
N PHE A 438 -9.24 -23.35 7.01
CA PHE A 438 -9.80 -23.22 5.66
C PHE A 438 -9.44 -21.86 5.07
N ALA A 439 -9.51 -21.73 3.74
CA ALA A 439 -9.10 -20.51 3.04
C ALA A 439 -9.97 -19.29 3.40
N ASN A 440 -9.33 -18.15 3.65
CA ASN A 440 -10.01 -16.88 3.89
C ASN A 440 -10.53 -16.29 2.56
N GLY A 441 -11.85 -16.14 2.42
CA GLY A 441 -12.48 -15.52 1.24
C GLY A 441 -12.06 -14.06 0.97
N GLY A 442 -11.44 -13.38 1.94
CA GLY A 442 -10.83 -12.05 1.75
C GLY A 442 -9.49 -12.06 1.00
N VAL A 443 -8.91 -13.23 0.71
CA VAL A 443 -7.69 -13.34 -0.08
C VAL A 443 -8.01 -13.08 -1.55
N THR A 444 -7.26 -12.18 -2.18
CA THR A 444 -7.41 -11.85 -3.60
C THR A 444 -6.26 -12.43 -4.42
N ALA A 445 -6.46 -12.55 -5.74
CA ALA A 445 -5.39 -12.92 -6.67
C ALA A 445 -4.17 -11.97 -6.61
N THR A 446 -4.39 -10.70 -6.24
CA THR A 446 -3.32 -9.73 -6.02
C THR A 446 -2.45 -10.10 -4.81
N HIS A 447 -3.06 -10.55 -3.72
CA HIS A 447 -2.33 -11.02 -2.53
C HIS A 447 -1.49 -12.26 -2.85
N ILE A 448 -2.07 -13.24 -3.55
CA ILE A 448 -1.40 -14.48 -3.99
C ILE A 448 -0.20 -14.15 -4.89
N ASN A 449 -0.40 -13.30 -5.89
CA ASN A 449 0.66 -12.90 -6.81
C ASN A 449 1.79 -12.15 -6.08
N SER A 450 1.45 -11.24 -5.17
CA SER A 450 2.46 -10.56 -4.35
C SER A 450 3.24 -11.56 -3.49
N TYR A 451 2.57 -12.53 -2.87
CA TYR A 451 3.22 -13.51 -2.03
C TYR A 451 4.15 -14.44 -2.83
N MET A 452 3.64 -15.05 -3.91
CA MET A 452 4.39 -15.94 -4.79
C MET A 452 5.64 -15.26 -5.36
N ARG A 453 5.53 -13.99 -5.78
CA ARG A 453 6.67 -13.20 -6.27
C ARG A 453 7.70 -12.95 -5.18
N THR A 454 7.31 -12.66 -3.93
CA THR A 454 8.30 -12.51 -2.85
C THR A 454 8.97 -13.83 -2.51
N LEU A 455 8.23 -14.94 -2.48
CA LEU A 455 8.81 -16.26 -2.23
C LEU A 455 9.86 -16.63 -3.30
N ALA A 456 9.57 -16.34 -4.57
CA ALA A 456 10.53 -16.47 -5.66
C ALA A 456 11.77 -15.61 -5.43
N THR A 457 11.58 -14.35 -5.06
CA THR A 457 12.67 -13.41 -4.73
C THR A 457 13.54 -13.88 -3.58
N VAL A 458 13.00 -14.59 -2.59
CA VAL A 458 13.80 -15.09 -1.44
C VAL A 458 14.24 -16.55 -1.61
N GLY A 459 13.95 -17.19 -2.75
CA GLY A 459 14.30 -18.58 -3.02
C GLY A 459 13.57 -19.61 -2.13
N ASP A 460 12.40 -19.28 -1.58
CA ASP A 460 11.63 -20.19 -0.71
C ASP A 460 10.70 -21.10 -1.55
N VAL A 461 11.33 -21.97 -2.33
CA VAL A 461 10.68 -22.89 -3.29
C VAL A 461 9.67 -23.82 -2.64
N GLU A 462 9.95 -24.30 -1.42
CA GLU A 462 9.06 -25.20 -0.69
C GLU A 462 7.72 -24.52 -0.39
N GLU A 463 7.77 -23.27 0.07
CA GLU A 463 6.56 -22.49 0.31
C GLU A 463 5.82 -22.16 -0.99
N MET A 464 6.54 -21.93 -2.10
CA MET A 464 5.90 -21.71 -3.40
C MET A 464 5.07 -22.93 -3.83
N VAL A 465 5.59 -24.14 -3.61
CA VAL A 465 4.86 -25.39 -3.85
C VAL A 465 3.60 -25.46 -2.97
N LEU A 466 3.73 -25.17 -1.67
CA LEU A 466 2.59 -25.14 -0.74
C LEU A 466 1.52 -24.13 -1.17
N VAL A 467 1.92 -22.92 -1.57
CA VAL A 467 1.01 -21.88 -2.04
C VAL A 467 0.29 -22.32 -3.32
N LEU A 468 0.99 -22.95 -4.26
CA LEU A 468 0.37 -23.44 -5.49
C LEU A 468 -0.70 -24.50 -5.18
N CYS A 469 -0.38 -25.48 -4.35
CA CYS A 469 -1.34 -26.50 -3.90
C CYS A 469 -2.54 -25.85 -3.19
N TRP A 470 -2.29 -24.91 -2.28
CA TRP A 470 -3.34 -24.20 -1.55
C TRP A 470 -4.25 -23.38 -2.49
N VAL A 471 -3.66 -22.71 -3.49
CA VAL A 471 -4.41 -21.94 -4.49
C VAL A 471 -5.37 -22.85 -5.24
N VAL A 472 -4.91 -24.01 -5.71
CA VAL A 472 -5.69 -24.94 -6.53
C VAL A 472 -6.77 -25.65 -5.71
N ARG A 473 -6.43 -26.12 -4.50
CA ARG A 473 -7.30 -26.99 -3.72
C ARG A 473 -8.23 -26.26 -2.76
N ASP A 474 -7.80 -25.13 -2.21
CA ASP A 474 -8.53 -24.46 -1.12
C ASP A 474 -9.11 -23.12 -1.54
N TRP A 475 -8.32 -22.28 -2.24
CA TRP A 475 -8.76 -20.91 -2.56
C TRP A 475 -9.57 -20.82 -3.86
N ALA A 476 -9.11 -21.43 -4.96
CA ALA A 476 -9.75 -21.33 -6.26
C ALA A 476 -11.19 -21.89 -6.26
N PRO A 477 -11.52 -23.00 -5.57
CA PRO A 477 -12.91 -23.48 -5.49
C PRO A 477 -13.88 -22.46 -4.88
N ILE A 478 -13.39 -21.60 -3.96
CA ILE A 478 -14.18 -20.54 -3.32
C ILE A 478 -14.28 -19.31 -4.23
N ALA A 479 -13.17 -18.92 -4.87
CA ALA A 479 -13.06 -17.65 -5.60
C ALA A 479 -13.47 -17.72 -7.09
N SER A 480 -13.34 -18.89 -7.73
CA SER A 480 -13.32 -19.06 -9.19
C SER A 480 -14.61 -18.70 -9.92
N ARG A 481 -15.78 -18.72 -9.25
CA ARG A 481 -17.06 -18.41 -9.90
C ARG A 481 -17.21 -16.93 -10.29
N PHE A 482 -16.42 -16.02 -9.72
CA PHE A 482 -16.56 -14.57 -9.91
C PHE A 482 -15.23 -13.82 -10.21
N LEU A 483 -14.21 -14.52 -10.72
CA LEU A 483 -12.93 -13.86 -11.02
C LEU A 483 -13.07 -12.88 -12.20
N SER A 484 -12.75 -11.60 -11.94
CA SER A 484 -12.58 -10.60 -12.99
C SER A 484 -11.37 -10.92 -13.87
N THR A 485 -11.35 -10.38 -15.10
CA THR A 485 -10.21 -10.52 -16.02
C THR A 485 -8.89 -10.06 -15.40
N GLU A 486 -8.92 -8.95 -14.64
CA GLU A 486 -7.73 -8.44 -13.95
C GLU A 486 -7.27 -9.40 -12.85
N SER A 487 -8.20 -9.97 -12.06
CA SER A 487 -7.86 -10.98 -11.05
C SER A 487 -7.27 -12.25 -11.68
N ALA A 488 -7.83 -12.73 -12.80
CA ALA A 488 -7.29 -13.87 -13.53
C ALA A 488 -5.86 -13.59 -14.04
N ARG A 489 -5.60 -12.40 -14.58
CA ARG A 489 -4.26 -11.98 -15.02
C ARG A 489 -3.25 -11.91 -13.88
N ARG A 490 -3.66 -11.45 -12.69
CA ARG A 490 -2.80 -11.46 -11.49
C ARG A 490 -2.47 -12.87 -11.05
N LEU A 491 -3.45 -13.77 -11.06
CA LEU A 491 -3.26 -15.17 -10.69
C LEU A 491 -2.34 -15.88 -11.69
N HIS A 492 -2.55 -15.68 -12.98
CA HIS A 492 -1.68 -16.20 -14.03
C HIS A 492 -0.23 -15.71 -13.85
N GLY A 493 -0.04 -14.42 -13.53
CA GLY A 493 1.29 -13.88 -13.20
C GLY A 493 1.96 -14.56 -11.99
N ALA A 494 1.19 -15.05 -11.02
CA ALA A 494 1.73 -15.83 -9.91
C ALA A 494 2.27 -17.19 -10.39
N LEU A 495 1.53 -17.88 -11.26
CA LEU A 495 1.97 -19.14 -11.84
C LEU A 495 3.15 -18.94 -12.80
N CYS A 496 3.21 -17.85 -13.57
CA CYS A 496 4.40 -17.51 -14.37
C CYS A 496 5.63 -17.33 -13.46
N ALA A 497 5.49 -16.64 -12.31
CA ALA A 497 6.56 -16.50 -11.34
C ALA A 497 7.00 -17.86 -10.77
N PHE A 498 6.05 -18.76 -10.49
CA PHE A 498 6.35 -20.13 -10.07
C PHE A 498 7.17 -20.88 -11.12
N ARG A 499 6.69 -20.93 -12.36
CA ARG A 499 7.36 -21.66 -13.44
C ARG A 499 8.72 -21.05 -13.81
N ALA A 500 8.84 -19.72 -13.79
CA ALA A 500 10.09 -19.06 -14.14
C ALA A 500 11.20 -19.28 -13.09
N PHE A 501 10.83 -19.36 -11.80
CA PHE A 501 11.80 -19.23 -10.71
C PHE A 501 11.86 -20.44 -9.74
N ALA A 502 10.76 -21.17 -9.55
CA ALA A 502 10.74 -22.35 -8.69
C ALA A 502 10.94 -23.65 -9.48
N GLU A 503 10.24 -23.82 -10.61
CA GLU A 503 10.31 -25.03 -11.46
C GLU A 503 11.76 -25.44 -11.82
N PRO A 504 12.68 -24.52 -12.19
CA PRO A 504 14.08 -24.89 -12.50
C PRO A 504 14.88 -25.42 -11.30
N LEU A 505 14.40 -25.19 -10.07
CA LEU A 505 15.06 -25.59 -8.83
C LEU A 505 14.46 -26.86 -8.21
N LEU A 506 13.35 -27.35 -8.77
CA LEU A 506 12.64 -28.56 -8.37
C LEU A 506 13.11 -29.79 -9.13
N ASP A 507 12.76 -30.97 -8.62
CA ASP A 507 12.89 -32.22 -9.36
C ASP A 507 11.70 -32.40 -10.33
N GLU A 508 11.95 -33.12 -11.43
CA GLU A 508 10.95 -33.33 -12.48
C GLU A 508 9.67 -34.01 -11.98
N SER A 509 9.80 -34.95 -11.03
CA SER A 509 8.65 -35.69 -10.51
C SER A 509 7.68 -34.81 -9.71
N THR A 510 8.21 -33.87 -8.93
CA THR A 510 7.42 -32.85 -8.22
C THR A 510 6.70 -31.94 -9.21
N VAL A 511 7.37 -31.49 -10.27
CA VAL A 511 6.77 -30.62 -11.30
C VAL A 511 5.64 -31.34 -12.05
N VAL A 512 5.84 -32.59 -12.45
CA VAL A 512 4.81 -33.40 -13.12
C VAL A 512 3.59 -33.55 -12.23
N SER A 513 3.79 -33.83 -10.94
CA SER A 513 2.69 -33.99 -9.97
C SER A 513 1.91 -32.67 -9.78
N LEU A 514 2.59 -31.53 -9.68
CA LEU A 514 1.94 -30.22 -9.57
C LEU A 514 1.17 -29.83 -10.84
N ARG A 515 1.69 -30.18 -12.01
CA ARG A 515 0.97 -29.97 -13.27
C ARG A 515 -0.31 -30.81 -13.31
N GLN A 516 -0.24 -32.08 -12.90
CA GLN A 516 -1.42 -32.95 -12.84
C GLN A 516 -2.51 -32.40 -11.91
N GLU A 517 -2.14 -31.78 -10.78
CA GLU A 517 -3.08 -31.11 -9.88
C GLU A 517 -3.81 -29.95 -10.55
N VAL A 518 -3.07 -29.09 -11.29
CA VAL A 518 -3.67 -27.98 -12.03
C VAL A 518 -4.55 -28.47 -13.17
N ASP A 519 -4.11 -29.50 -13.91
CA ASP A 519 -4.89 -30.10 -14.99
C ASP A 519 -6.20 -30.73 -14.48
N MET A 520 -6.15 -31.37 -13.31
CA MET A 520 -7.34 -31.91 -12.65
C MET A 520 -8.32 -30.81 -12.26
N HIS A 521 -7.83 -29.71 -11.68
CA HIS A 521 -8.67 -28.56 -11.36
C HIS A 521 -9.33 -27.94 -12.59
N ILE A 522 -8.64 -27.89 -13.74
CA ILE A 522 -9.23 -27.42 -15.00
C ILE A 522 -10.36 -28.37 -15.45
N ARG A 523 -10.16 -29.70 -15.36
CA ARG A 523 -11.19 -30.69 -15.71
C ARG A 523 -12.44 -30.55 -14.85
N GLU A 524 -12.30 -30.12 -13.61
CA GLU A 524 -13.41 -29.83 -12.69
C GLU A 524 -14.08 -28.46 -12.93
N GLY A 525 -13.70 -27.74 -13.99
CA GLY A 525 -14.26 -26.44 -14.36
C GLY A 525 -13.55 -25.25 -13.71
N GLY A 526 -12.37 -25.46 -13.14
CA GLY A 526 -11.52 -24.43 -12.56
C GLY A 526 -10.95 -23.44 -13.59
N ARG A 527 -10.53 -22.26 -13.10
CA ARG A 527 -9.98 -21.16 -13.92
C ARG A 527 -8.49 -20.90 -13.70
N VAL A 528 -7.79 -21.84 -13.07
CA VAL A 528 -6.35 -21.78 -12.85
C VAL A 528 -5.66 -22.58 -13.95
N TYR A 529 -4.82 -21.92 -14.76
CA TYR A 529 -4.17 -22.53 -15.91
C TYR A 529 -2.67 -22.64 -15.68
N TRP A 530 -2.09 -23.77 -16.07
CA TRP A 530 -0.63 -23.93 -16.12
C TRP A 530 -0.09 -23.09 -17.28
N PRO A 531 0.74 -22.04 -17.03
CA PRO A 531 1.27 -21.20 -18.09
C PRO A 531 2.10 -22.01 -19.08
N ASP A 532 2.20 -21.58 -20.33
CA ASP A 532 3.07 -22.21 -21.32
C ASP A 532 4.49 -21.59 -21.32
N LEU A 533 5.33 -21.95 -22.30
CA LEU A 533 6.69 -21.40 -22.41
C LEU A 533 6.70 -19.94 -22.91
N GLN A 534 5.74 -19.58 -23.78
CA GLN A 534 5.62 -18.23 -24.32
C GLN A 534 5.20 -17.25 -23.22
N ASP A 535 4.31 -17.68 -22.32
CA ASP A 535 3.91 -16.93 -21.13
C ASP A 535 5.11 -16.63 -20.22
N ILE A 536 6.02 -17.60 -20.04
CA ILE A 536 7.23 -17.45 -19.22
C ILE A 536 8.21 -16.49 -19.88
N GLU A 537 8.43 -16.62 -21.19
CA GLU A 537 9.28 -15.72 -21.94
C GLU A 537 8.76 -14.28 -21.86
N ALA A 538 7.46 -14.08 -22.12
CA ALA A 538 6.81 -12.77 -22.00
C ALA A 538 6.88 -12.22 -20.56
N TYR A 539 6.80 -13.08 -19.54
CA TYR A 539 6.89 -12.68 -18.14
C TYR A 539 8.31 -12.29 -17.73
N THR A 540 9.32 -13.04 -18.15
CA THR A 540 10.74 -12.83 -17.79
C THR A 540 11.38 -11.69 -18.57
N THR A 541 10.98 -11.49 -19.83
CA THR A 541 11.41 -10.37 -20.69
C THR A 541 10.69 -9.05 -20.37
N LYS A 542 9.65 -9.09 -19.53
CA LYS A 542 8.95 -7.89 -19.07
C LYS A 542 9.90 -7.00 -18.30
N ASN A 543 10.42 -6.00 -18.98
CA ASN A 543 11.39 -5.08 -18.42
C ASN A 543 10.67 -4.14 -17.43
N ASP A 544 10.85 -4.35 -16.13
CA ASP A 544 10.66 -3.24 -15.20
C ASP A 544 11.89 -2.32 -15.29
N ALA A 545 11.74 -1.06 -14.89
CA ALA A 545 12.80 -0.03 -15.04
C ALA A 545 14.15 -0.40 -14.40
N TRP A 546 14.22 -1.52 -13.66
CA TRP A 546 15.38 -2.01 -12.92
C TRP A 546 15.83 -3.42 -13.33
N GLY A 547 15.22 -4.05 -14.34
CA GLY A 547 15.60 -5.38 -14.84
C GLY A 547 15.47 -6.51 -13.81
N ASN A 548 14.56 -6.39 -12.82
CA ASN A 548 14.51 -7.31 -11.68
C ASN A 548 14.20 -8.76 -12.08
N HIS A 549 13.26 -8.94 -13.02
CA HIS A 549 12.86 -10.27 -13.52
C HIS A 549 13.95 -10.93 -14.37
N PRO A 550 14.55 -10.25 -15.37
CA PRO A 550 15.72 -10.78 -16.08
C PRO A 550 16.89 -11.15 -15.17
N ASN A 551 17.24 -10.28 -14.21
CA ASN A 551 18.36 -10.51 -13.30
C ASN A 551 18.14 -11.74 -12.42
N LEU A 552 16.94 -11.92 -11.85
CA LEU A 552 16.63 -13.11 -11.06
C LEU A 552 16.65 -14.38 -11.93
N TYR A 553 16.09 -14.31 -13.14
CA TYR A 553 16.08 -15.44 -14.06
C TYR A 553 17.50 -15.91 -14.37
N GLU A 554 18.42 -14.98 -14.67
CA GLU A 554 19.83 -15.29 -14.92
C GLU A 554 20.53 -15.90 -13.70
N VAL A 555 20.30 -15.34 -12.50
CA VAL A 555 20.82 -15.88 -11.23
C VAL A 555 20.44 -17.36 -11.07
N ILE A 556 19.17 -17.68 -11.32
CA ILE A 556 18.63 -19.04 -11.18
C ILE A 556 19.20 -19.97 -12.26
N GLN A 557 19.32 -19.52 -13.50
CA GLN A 557 19.94 -20.32 -14.57
C GLN A 557 21.41 -20.64 -14.26
N ARG A 558 22.18 -19.68 -13.75
CA ARG A 558 23.57 -19.94 -13.31
C ARG A 558 23.63 -20.95 -12.16
N ALA A 559 22.62 -20.96 -11.28
CA ALA A 559 22.54 -21.90 -10.17
C ALA A 559 22.13 -23.31 -10.63
N SER A 560 21.26 -23.44 -11.63
CA SER A 560 20.81 -24.72 -12.19
C SER A 560 21.84 -25.37 -13.12
N SER A 561 22.54 -24.63 -13.99
CA SER A 561 23.57 -25.18 -14.90
C SER A 561 24.80 -25.76 -14.18
N ARG A 562 25.03 -25.37 -12.91
CA ARG A 562 26.05 -26.01 -12.05
C ARG A 562 25.70 -27.46 -11.66
N ARG A 563 24.44 -27.88 -11.84
CA ARG A 563 23.97 -29.25 -11.60
C ARG A 563 24.39 -30.20 -12.73
N GLU A 564 24.31 -29.76 -13.99
CA GLU A 564 24.74 -30.54 -15.16
C GLU A 564 26.26 -30.77 -15.19
N SER A 565 27.03 -29.78 -14.73
CA SER A 565 28.50 -29.87 -14.65
C SER A 565 29.04 -30.59 -13.40
N GLN A 566 28.17 -30.90 -12.42
CA GLN A 566 28.52 -31.64 -11.20
C GLN A 566 27.98 -33.08 -11.16
N LEU A 567 27.42 -33.60 -12.25
CA LEU A 567 27.18 -35.05 -12.38
C LEU A 567 28.53 -35.79 -12.49
N PRO A 568 28.88 -36.66 -11.52
CA PRO A 568 30.15 -37.37 -11.52
C PRO A 568 30.05 -38.60 -12.43
N GLY A 569 30.05 -38.39 -13.75
CA GLY A 569 30.11 -39.46 -14.74
C GLY A 569 31.28 -39.28 -15.70
N ASP A 570 31.38 -38.12 -16.33
CA ASP A 570 32.25 -37.97 -17.51
C ASP A 570 33.72 -37.64 -17.22
N VAL A 571 34.06 -37.12 -16.04
CA VAL A 571 35.46 -36.77 -15.71
C VAL A 571 36.25 -37.99 -15.23
N ILE A 572 35.59 -38.93 -14.55
CA ILE A 572 36.22 -40.19 -14.11
C ILE A 572 36.36 -41.15 -15.30
N GLU A 573 35.35 -41.25 -16.15
CA GLU A 573 35.39 -42.11 -17.34
C GLU A 573 36.41 -41.61 -18.39
N ARG A 574 36.57 -40.29 -18.57
CA ARG A 574 37.66 -39.71 -19.38
C ARG A 574 39.05 -39.94 -18.78
N LYS A 575 39.21 -39.86 -17.45
CA LYS A 575 40.50 -40.15 -16.79
C LYS A 575 40.85 -41.64 -16.81
N ILE A 576 39.87 -42.54 -16.81
CA ILE A 576 40.10 -43.98 -16.94
C ILE A 576 40.45 -44.35 -18.39
N ARG A 577 39.77 -43.77 -19.40
CA ARG A 577 40.12 -43.98 -20.82
C ARG A 577 41.49 -43.43 -21.24
N LEU A 578 41.98 -42.38 -20.56
CA LEU A 578 43.33 -41.83 -20.81
C LEU A 578 44.46 -42.58 -20.09
N LYS A 579 44.15 -43.47 -19.14
CA LYS A 579 45.14 -44.34 -18.47
C LYS A 579 45.24 -45.75 -19.07
N LEU A 580 44.39 -46.08 -20.04
CA LEU A 580 44.33 -47.36 -20.75
C LEU A 580 44.73 -47.24 -22.23
N LYS A 581 45.47 -46.17 -22.60
CA LYS A 581 46.13 -46.02 -23.90
C LYS A 581 47.62 -45.89 -23.72
#